data_AF-A0AAW6VIV9-F1
#
_entry.id   AF-A0AAW6VIV9-F1
#
_cell.length_a   1.000
_cell.length_b   1.000
_cell.length_c   1.000
_cell.angle_alpha   90.00
_cell.angle_beta   90.00
_cell.angle_gamma   90.00
#
_symmetry.space_group_name_H-M   'P 1'
#
loop_
_entity.id
_entity.type
_entity.pdbx_description
1 polymer ?
#
loop_
_entity_poly.entity_id
_entity_poly.type
_entity_poly.pdbx_seq_one_letter_code
_entity_poly.pdbx_strand_id
1 'polypeptide(L)'
;MSNYPNASYSTTNNNYGEKYLKSSKNSFFDELTHQNYITKKDKINEGLFSVYNQWKGTRYKLGGSTKSGIDCSGFVQKVLQQGFGLTMPRDTVSLSKVGTSIKKDDLKMGDLVFFKTKRNNHVGIYLEDGKFMHASTKIGVTISEIDSDYFKNSYWKAQRIFN
;
A
#
# COMPACT_ATOMS: atom_id res chain seq x y z
N MET A 1 12.62 -22.45 -10.38
CA MET A 1 11.53 -23.16 -9.70
C MET A 1 10.81 -22.19 -8.77
N SER A 2 9.85 -21.44 -9.31
CA SER A 2 9.08 -20.43 -8.58
C SER A 2 7.79 -21.05 -8.05
N ASN A 3 7.84 -21.60 -6.84
CA ASN A 3 6.63 -22.00 -6.12
C ASN A 3 6.03 -20.78 -5.43
N TYR A 4 5.36 -19.93 -6.22
CA TYR A 4 4.30 -19.09 -5.66
C TYR A 4 3.08 -20.01 -5.45
N PRO A 5 2.53 -20.14 -4.24
CA PRO A 5 1.19 -20.67 -4.12
C PRO A 5 0.28 -19.75 -4.96
N ASN A 6 -0.51 -20.36 -5.84
CA ASN A 6 -1.66 -19.75 -6.49
C ASN A 6 -2.60 -19.22 -5.39
N ALA A 7 -2.29 -18.06 -4.83
CA ALA A 7 -3.24 -17.25 -4.12
C ALA A 7 -4.12 -16.66 -5.20
N SER A 8 -5.13 -17.43 -5.60
CA SER A 8 -6.35 -16.94 -6.20
C SER A 8 -6.91 -15.86 -5.28
N TYR A 9 -6.42 -14.64 -5.43
CA TYR A 9 -7.23 -13.46 -5.22
C TYR A 9 -8.36 -13.62 -6.21
N SER A 10 -9.48 -14.15 -5.72
CA SER A 10 -10.73 -14.20 -6.45
C SER A 10 -10.88 -12.87 -7.17
N THR A 11 -11.04 -12.92 -8.48
CA THR A 11 -11.77 -11.89 -9.23
C THR A 11 -13.18 -11.85 -8.64
N THR A 12 -13.33 -11.27 -7.45
CA THR A 12 -14.63 -10.82 -6.99
C THR A 12 -15.03 -9.74 -7.97
N ASN A 13 -16.10 -10.06 -8.72
CA ASN A 13 -16.83 -9.15 -9.57
C ASN A 13 -16.99 -7.80 -8.87
N ASN A 14 -16.10 -6.87 -9.20
CA ASN A 14 -16.06 -5.58 -8.54
C ASN A 14 -16.91 -4.62 -9.37
N ASN A 15 -18.14 -4.41 -8.90
CA ASN A 15 -19.13 -3.39 -9.29
C ASN A 15 -18.61 -1.93 -9.21
N TYR A 16 -17.30 -1.71 -9.16
CA TYR A 16 -16.66 -0.39 -9.05
C TYR A 16 -16.50 0.32 -10.40
N GLY A 17 -16.59 -0.41 -11.52
CA GLY A 17 -16.66 0.19 -12.86
C GLY A 17 -17.89 1.09 -13.04
N GLU A 18 -19.01 0.74 -12.41
CA GLU A 18 -20.26 1.48 -12.60
C GLU A 18 -20.30 2.84 -11.91
N LYS A 19 -19.51 3.07 -10.85
CA LYS A 19 -19.51 4.35 -10.13
C LYS A 19 -18.90 5.49 -10.96
N TYR A 20 -18.07 5.18 -11.95
CA TYR A 20 -17.45 6.14 -12.86
C TYR A 20 -18.21 6.31 -14.20
N LEU A 21 -19.26 5.53 -14.46
CA LEU A 21 -20.02 5.57 -15.73
C LEU A 21 -21.07 6.68 -15.81
N LYS A 22 -21.30 7.45 -14.75
CA LYS A 22 -22.24 8.58 -14.79
C LYS A 22 -21.54 9.89 -15.14
N SER A 23 -21.05 10.00 -16.37
CA SER A 23 -20.95 11.25 -17.16
C SER A 23 -19.86 11.17 -18.24
N SER A 24 -20.16 10.63 -19.42
CA SER A 24 -20.00 11.31 -20.71
C SER A 24 -20.34 10.35 -21.86
N LYS A 25 -20.86 10.88 -22.97
CA LYS A 25 -21.10 10.12 -24.20
C LYS A 25 -19.77 10.02 -24.97
N ASN A 26 -18.97 8.96 -24.77
CA ASN A 26 -18.00 8.44 -25.75
C ASN A 26 -17.31 7.14 -25.24
N SER A 27 -17.84 5.98 -25.64
CA SER A 27 -17.42 4.64 -25.16
C SER A 27 -15.95 4.30 -25.37
N PHE A 28 -15.32 4.81 -26.44
CA PHE A 28 -13.91 4.55 -26.74
C PHE A 28 -12.93 5.24 -25.77
N PHE A 29 -13.24 6.47 -25.34
CA PHE A 29 -12.41 7.19 -24.37
C PHE A 29 -12.51 6.56 -22.97
N ASP A 30 -13.70 6.04 -22.62
CA ASP A 30 -13.91 5.32 -21.35
C ASP A 30 -13.13 3.99 -21.34
N GLU A 31 -13.11 3.27 -22.46
CA GLU A 31 -12.34 2.03 -22.61
C GLU A 31 -10.83 2.27 -22.50
N LEU A 32 -10.28 3.26 -23.19
CA LEU A 32 -8.86 3.63 -23.08
C LEU A 32 -8.48 4.08 -21.66
N THR A 33 -9.34 4.87 -21.01
CA THR A 33 -9.12 5.30 -19.61
C THR A 33 -9.11 4.09 -18.68
N HIS A 34 -10.01 3.13 -18.89
CA HIS A 34 -10.07 1.89 -18.14
C HIS A 34 -8.80 1.04 -18.35
N GLN A 35 -8.36 0.83 -19.60
CA GLN A 35 -7.16 0.07 -19.91
C GLN A 35 -5.89 0.70 -19.31
N ASN A 36 -5.76 2.02 -19.38
CA ASN A 36 -4.67 2.74 -18.74
C ASN A 36 -4.71 2.61 -17.22
N TYR A 37 -5.90 2.67 -16.62
CA TYR A 37 -6.08 2.46 -15.17
C TYR A 37 -5.69 1.04 -14.75
N ILE A 38 -6.15 0.01 -15.47
CA ILE A 38 -5.79 -1.39 -15.20
C ILE A 38 -4.28 -1.59 -15.35
N THR A 39 -3.69 -1.15 -16.46
CA THR A 39 -2.24 -1.27 -16.70
C THR A 39 -1.42 -0.59 -15.60
N LYS A 40 -1.87 0.58 -15.13
CA LYS A 40 -1.20 1.29 -14.02
C LYS A 40 -1.37 0.55 -12.70
N LYS A 41 -2.58 0.06 -12.39
CA LYS A 41 -2.84 -0.74 -11.18
C LYS A 41 -1.98 -2.00 -11.16
N ASP A 42 -1.85 -2.69 -12.30
CA ASP A 42 -1.06 -3.92 -12.42
C ASP A 42 0.43 -3.66 -12.17
N LYS A 43 0.99 -2.59 -12.74
CA LYS A 43 2.39 -2.19 -12.46
C LYS A 43 2.62 -1.85 -10.99
N ILE A 44 1.68 -1.15 -10.35
CA ILE A 44 1.75 -0.87 -8.91
C ILE A 44 1.69 -2.18 -8.12
N ASN A 45 0.75 -3.06 -8.45
CA ASN A 45 0.59 -4.35 -7.79
C ASN A 45 1.88 -5.19 -7.89
N GLU A 46 2.44 -5.32 -9.09
CA GLU A 46 3.69 -6.03 -9.33
C GLU A 46 4.86 -5.46 -8.52
N GLY A 47 5.06 -4.14 -8.57
CA GLY A 47 6.14 -3.47 -7.83
C GLY A 47 6.01 -3.63 -6.31
N LEU A 48 4.79 -3.51 -5.78
CA LEU A 48 4.50 -3.70 -4.36
C LEU A 48 4.77 -5.14 -3.91
N PHE A 49 4.19 -6.12 -4.60
CA PHE A 49 4.26 -7.52 -4.19
C PHE A 49 5.62 -8.17 -4.47
N SER A 50 6.34 -7.74 -5.50
CA SER A 50 7.73 -8.15 -5.75
C SER A 50 8.62 -7.87 -4.54
N VAL A 51 8.53 -6.67 -3.96
CA VAL A 51 9.31 -6.32 -2.76
C VAL A 51 8.71 -6.99 -1.52
N TYR A 52 7.39 -6.95 -1.34
CA TYR A 52 6.75 -7.59 -0.19
C TYR A 52 7.15 -9.06 -0.05
N ASN A 53 7.12 -9.84 -1.14
CA ASN A 53 7.46 -11.27 -1.12
C ASN A 53 8.90 -11.54 -0.68
N GLN A 54 9.84 -10.64 -0.99
CA GLN A 54 11.21 -10.74 -0.51
C GLN A 54 11.32 -10.47 0.99
N TRP A 55 10.50 -9.56 1.53
CA TRP A 55 10.63 -9.04 2.90
C TRP A 55 9.65 -9.65 3.90
N LYS A 56 8.58 -10.31 3.44
CA LYS A 56 7.56 -10.97 4.25
C LYS A 56 8.18 -11.80 5.37
N GLY A 57 7.70 -11.61 6.59
CA GLY A 57 8.19 -12.31 7.78
C GLY A 57 9.48 -11.73 8.40
N THR A 58 10.18 -10.79 7.75
CA THR A 58 11.32 -10.10 8.36
C THR A 58 10.88 -9.43 9.67
N ARG A 59 11.58 -9.74 10.77
CA ARG A 59 11.20 -9.26 12.11
C ARG A 59 11.34 -7.74 12.24
N TYR A 60 10.53 -7.17 13.11
CA TYR A 60 10.59 -5.74 13.37
C TYR A 60 11.85 -5.38 14.16
N LYS A 61 12.55 -4.32 13.74
CA LYS A 61 13.62 -3.69 14.50
C LYS A 61 13.56 -2.18 14.27
N LEU A 62 13.33 -1.40 15.33
CA LEU A 62 13.32 0.06 15.26
C LEU A 62 14.66 0.57 14.69
N GLY A 63 14.60 1.46 13.70
CA GLY A 63 15.79 1.94 12.97
C GLY A 63 16.34 0.94 11.95
N GLY A 64 15.87 -0.32 11.95
CA GLY A 64 16.33 -1.37 11.05
C GLY A 64 15.91 -1.15 9.59
N SER A 65 16.77 -1.62 8.67
CA SER A 65 16.58 -1.50 7.22
C SER A 65 17.14 -2.71 6.45
N THR A 66 17.31 -3.85 7.14
CA THR A 66 17.97 -5.07 6.61
C THR A 66 17.15 -6.33 6.92
N LYS A 67 17.52 -7.48 6.34
CA LYS A 67 16.83 -8.77 6.58
C LYS A 67 16.95 -9.29 8.03
N SER A 68 17.90 -8.79 8.81
CA SER A 68 17.98 -9.13 10.24
C SER A 68 17.00 -8.31 11.09
N GLY A 69 16.39 -7.27 10.51
CA GLY A 69 15.36 -6.49 11.16
C GLY A 69 15.05 -5.19 10.42
N ILE A 70 13.77 -4.86 10.32
CA ILE A 70 13.28 -3.67 9.62
C ILE A 70 12.13 -3.00 10.38
N ASP A 71 12.05 -1.68 10.36
CA ASP A 71 10.88 -0.97 10.91
C ASP A 71 9.86 -0.58 9.83
N CYS A 72 8.78 0.08 10.24
CA CYS A 72 7.67 0.41 9.37
C CYS A 72 8.06 1.37 8.25
N SER A 73 8.73 2.48 8.58
CA SER A 73 9.17 3.45 7.57
C SER A 73 10.31 2.92 6.71
N GLY A 74 11.22 2.10 7.27
CA GLY A 74 12.27 1.43 6.53
C GLY A 74 11.69 0.43 5.51
N PHE A 75 10.65 -0.32 5.89
CA PHE A 75 9.97 -1.22 4.96
C PHE A 75 9.29 -0.44 3.82
N VAL A 76 8.55 0.63 4.13
CA VAL A 76 7.94 1.50 3.11
C VAL A 76 9.00 2.08 2.17
N GLN A 77 10.14 2.54 2.70
CA GLN A 77 11.25 3.03 1.90
C GLN A 77 11.80 1.94 0.96
N LYS A 78 11.95 0.70 1.43
CA LYS A 78 12.41 -0.42 0.59
C LYS A 78 11.43 -0.72 -0.53
N VAL A 79 10.12 -0.72 -0.26
CA VAL A 79 9.10 -0.94 -1.29
C VAL A 79 9.14 0.17 -2.34
N LEU A 80 9.15 1.44 -1.92
CA LEU A 80 9.15 2.58 -2.85
C LEU A 80 10.45 2.69 -3.64
N GLN A 81 11.59 2.40 -3.02
CA GLN A 81 12.90 2.43 -3.69
C GLN A 81 13.07 1.26 -4.66
N GLN A 82 12.84 0.03 -4.21
CA GLN A 82 13.13 -1.18 -5.02
C GLN A 82 12.04 -1.46 -6.05
N GLY A 83 10.78 -1.17 -5.73
CA GLY A 83 9.66 -1.39 -6.65
C GLY A 83 9.46 -0.26 -7.65
N PHE A 84 9.86 0.97 -7.30
CA PHE A 84 9.48 2.17 -8.08
C PHE A 84 10.61 3.19 -8.26
N GLY A 85 11.81 2.94 -7.74
CA GLY A 85 12.95 3.87 -7.87
C GLY A 85 12.79 5.17 -7.08
N LEU A 86 11.85 5.25 -6.13
CA LEU A 86 11.54 6.47 -5.38
C LEU A 86 12.33 6.56 -4.08
N THR A 87 13.09 7.64 -3.93
CA THR A 87 13.80 7.94 -2.67
C THR A 87 12.88 8.68 -1.71
N MET A 88 12.79 8.17 -0.48
CA MET A 88 11.87 8.67 0.53
C MET A 88 12.57 8.95 1.86
N PRO A 89 12.04 9.89 2.67
CA PRO A 89 12.50 10.11 4.03
C PRO A 89 12.48 8.84 4.88
N ARG A 90 13.40 8.72 5.82
CA ARG A 90 13.58 7.52 6.65
C ARG A 90 12.55 7.41 7.78
N ASP A 91 12.00 8.52 8.22
CA ASP A 91 11.15 8.64 9.40
C ASP A 91 9.67 8.77 9.02
N THR A 92 8.79 8.17 9.83
CA THR A 92 7.34 8.16 9.60
C THR A 92 6.75 9.57 9.53
N VAL A 93 7.26 10.52 10.33
CA VAL A 93 6.71 11.88 10.40
C VAL A 93 7.02 12.65 9.13
N SER A 94 8.26 12.63 8.63
CA SER A 94 8.59 13.31 7.38
C SER A 94 7.96 12.61 6.17
N LEU A 95 7.91 11.27 6.14
CA LEU A 95 7.12 10.52 5.14
C LEU A 95 5.68 11.00 5.07
N SER A 96 5.07 11.30 6.22
CA SER A 96 3.68 11.76 6.29
C SER A 96 3.43 13.13 5.66
N LYS A 97 4.49 13.87 5.31
CA LYS A 97 4.44 15.19 4.66
C LYS A 97 4.71 15.10 3.15
N VAL A 98 5.06 13.93 2.63
CA VAL A 98 5.35 13.71 1.21
C VAL A 98 4.09 13.25 0.49
N GLY A 99 3.83 13.83 -0.68
CA GLY A 99 2.70 13.47 -1.54
C GLY A 99 1.46 14.33 -1.33
N THR A 100 0.32 13.84 -1.82
CA THR A 100 -0.97 14.52 -1.73
C THR A 100 -1.84 13.89 -0.66
N SER A 101 -2.47 14.70 0.20
CA SER A 101 -3.37 14.19 1.24
C SER A 101 -4.63 13.56 0.63
N ILE A 102 -4.98 12.34 1.08
CA ILE A 102 -6.14 11.59 0.60
C ILE A 102 -7.12 11.33 1.74
N LYS A 103 -8.43 11.44 1.45
CA LYS A 103 -9.49 11.02 2.38
C LYS A 103 -9.51 9.50 2.47
N LYS A 104 -9.86 8.96 3.64
CA LYS A 104 -9.87 7.50 3.87
C LYS A 104 -10.72 6.75 2.82
N ASP A 105 -11.86 7.31 2.42
CA ASP A 105 -12.77 6.68 1.46
C ASP A 105 -12.27 6.75 -0.01
N ASP A 106 -11.24 7.56 -0.27
CA ASP A 106 -10.64 7.75 -1.60
C ASP A 106 -9.31 6.99 -1.76
N LEU A 107 -9.00 6.10 -0.80
CA LEU A 107 -7.78 5.29 -0.78
C LEU A 107 -7.67 4.40 -2.03
N LYS A 108 -6.47 4.36 -2.60
CA LYS A 108 -6.11 3.51 -3.74
C LYS A 108 -4.81 2.78 -3.46
N MET A 109 -4.64 1.65 -4.12
CA MET A 109 -3.43 0.83 -4.02
C MET A 109 -2.17 1.68 -4.19
N GLY A 110 -1.22 1.54 -3.27
CA GLY A 110 0.02 2.31 -3.25
C GLY A 110 -0.03 3.57 -2.37
N ASP A 111 -1.20 4.01 -1.91
CA ASP A 111 -1.29 5.12 -0.95
C ASP A 111 -0.61 4.75 0.38
N LEU A 112 0.09 5.70 0.99
CA LEU A 112 0.65 5.52 2.32
C LEU A 112 -0.41 5.81 3.37
N VAL A 113 -0.64 4.87 4.28
CA VAL A 113 -1.57 5.00 5.40
C VAL A 113 -0.80 5.15 6.70
N PHE A 114 -1.16 6.16 7.49
CA PHE A 114 -0.46 6.54 8.71
C PHE A 114 -1.35 6.34 9.93
N PHE A 115 -0.74 5.94 11.04
CA PHE A 115 -1.43 5.67 12.29
C PHE A 115 -0.68 6.27 13.48
N LYS A 116 -1.42 6.77 14.47
CA LYS A 116 -0.92 7.17 15.79
C LYS A 116 -1.18 6.05 16.79
N THR A 117 -0.37 4.98 16.70
CA THR A 117 -0.55 3.82 17.60
C THR A 117 -0.08 4.15 19.01
N LYS A 118 -0.52 3.36 20.00
CA LYS A 118 -0.12 3.55 21.42
C LYS A 118 1.39 3.61 21.65
N ARG A 119 2.17 2.94 20.79
CA ARG A 119 3.63 2.88 20.92
C ARG A 119 4.35 4.02 20.21
N ASN A 120 3.96 4.34 18.98
CA ASN A 120 4.60 5.33 18.11
C ASN A 120 3.74 5.62 16.86
N ASN A 121 4.17 6.61 16.06
CA ASN A 121 3.68 6.80 14.70
C ASN A 121 4.05 5.58 13.84
N HIS A 122 3.08 5.07 13.08
CA HIS A 122 3.22 3.88 12.25
C HIS A 122 2.79 4.18 10.81
N VAL A 123 3.34 3.45 9.85
CA VAL A 123 3.04 3.61 8.42
C VAL A 123 2.98 2.26 7.73
N GLY A 124 2.16 2.18 6.68
CA GLY A 124 2.16 1.09 5.72
C GLY A 124 1.64 1.55 4.37
N ILE A 125 1.57 0.62 3.42
CA ILE A 125 1.13 0.88 2.05
C ILE A 125 -0.22 0.19 1.84
N TYR A 126 -1.24 0.97 1.49
CA TYR A 126 -2.57 0.48 1.18
C TYR A 126 -2.56 -0.40 -0.06
N LEU A 127 -3.34 -1.47 0.00
CA LEU A 127 -3.54 -2.42 -1.08
C LEU A 127 -4.93 -2.18 -1.68
N GLU A 128 -5.94 -2.86 -1.15
CA GLU A 128 -7.34 -2.75 -1.50
C GLU A 128 -8.17 -3.37 -0.38
N ASP A 129 -9.49 -3.14 -0.38
CA ASP A 129 -10.44 -3.71 0.57
C ASP A 129 -10.01 -3.57 2.04
N GLY A 130 -9.54 -2.37 2.42
CA GLY A 130 -9.11 -2.10 3.79
C GLY A 130 -7.79 -2.75 4.18
N LYS A 131 -7.07 -3.41 3.27
CA LYS A 131 -5.79 -4.09 3.57
C LYS A 131 -4.58 -3.20 3.31
N PHE A 132 -3.53 -3.42 4.07
CA PHE A 132 -2.26 -2.70 3.90
C PHE A 132 -1.06 -3.56 4.31
N MET A 133 0.07 -3.39 3.62
CA MET A 133 1.34 -4.03 3.98
C MET A 133 2.19 -3.12 4.88
N HIS A 134 2.81 -3.69 5.91
CA HIS A 134 3.64 -2.95 6.86
C HIS A 134 4.58 -3.87 7.64
N ALA A 135 5.54 -3.30 8.37
CA ALA A 135 6.33 -4.03 9.37
C ALA A 135 5.65 -3.96 10.76
N SER A 136 5.00 -5.03 11.19
CA SER A 136 4.36 -5.16 12.51
C SER A 136 5.39 -5.42 13.60
N THR A 137 5.29 -4.71 14.74
CA THR A 137 6.17 -4.96 15.90
C THR A 137 6.07 -6.38 16.46
N LYS A 138 4.95 -7.08 16.26
CA LYS A 138 4.72 -8.45 16.75
C LYS A 138 5.04 -9.51 15.69
N ILE A 139 4.61 -9.28 14.45
CA ILE A 139 4.62 -10.29 13.39
C ILE A 139 5.82 -10.14 12.45
N GLY A 140 6.37 -8.93 12.32
CA GLY A 140 7.29 -8.57 11.24
C GLY A 140 6.56 -8.04 10.01
N VAL A 141 7.20 -8.08 8.84
CA VAL A 141 6.58 -7.65 7.58
C VAL A 141 5.38 -8.54 7.25
N THR A 142 4.19 -7.93 7.24
CA THR A 142 2.90 -8.62 7.10
C THR A 142 1.87 -7.71 6.41
N ILE A 143 0.70 -8.28 6.12
CA ILE A 143 -0.50 -7.55 5.70
C ILE A 143 -1.50 -7.57 6.85
N SER A 144 -2.17 -6.45 7.09
CA SER A 144 -3.22 -6.28 8.11
C SER A 144 -4.40 -5.49 7.53
N GLU A 145 -5.49 -5.43 8.28
CA GLU A 145 -6.67 -4.61 7.95
C GLU A 145 -6.67 -3.30 8.75
N ILE A 146 -6.96 -2.18 8.06
CA ILE A 146 -7.01 -0.83 8.63
C ILE A 146 -8.11 -0.72 9.69
N ASP A 147 -9.21 -1.44 9.49
CA ASP A 147 -10.39 -1.41 10.36
C ASP A 147 -10.38 -2.47 11.47
N SER A 148 -9.27 -3.22 11.60
CA SER A 148 -9.07 -4.09 12.76
C SER A 148 -9.04 -3.28 14.06
N ASP A 149 -9.43 -3.90 15.18
CA ASP A 149 -9.52 -3.24 16.50
C ASP A 149 -8.24 -2.51 16.92
N TYR A 150 -7.09 -3.04 16.50
CA TYR A 150 -5.80 -2.44 16.78
C TYR A 150 -5.57 -1.13 16.00
N PHE A 151 -5.98 -1.07 14.73
CA PHE A 151 -5.68 0.04 13.84
C PHE A 151 -6.81 1.07 13.73
N LYS A 152 -8.07 0.65 13.83
CA LYS A 152 -9.26 1.49 13.54
C LYS A 152 -9.26 2.83 14.27
N ASN A 153 -8.96 2.81 15.57
CA ASN A 153 -8.97 3.99 16.44
C ASN A 153 -7.67 4.81 16.39
N SER A 154 -6.68 4.35 15.62
CA SER A 154 -5.37 4.99 15.48
C SER A 154 -5.11 5.54 14.09
N TYR A 155 -6.01 5.32 13.12
CA TYR A 155 -5.88 5.88 11.78
C TYR A 155 -5.73 7.40 11.86
N TRP A 156 -4.71 7.93 11.19
CA TRP A 156 -4.39 9.35 11.23
C TRP A 156 -4.71 10.03 9.89
N LYS A 157 -4.08 9.58 8.81
CA LYS A 157 -4.21 10.19 7.48
C LYS A 157 -3.62 9.27 6.41
N ALA A 158 -3.82 9.66 5.15
CA ALA A 158 -3.19 9.02 4.01
C ALA A 158 -2.49 10.03 3.09
N GLN A 159 -1.46 9.56 2.38
CA GLN A 159 -0.75 10.33 1.36
C GLN A 159 -0.63 9.50 0.07
N ARG A 160 -0.95 10.11 -1.08
CA ARG A 160 -0.73 9.52 -2.40
C ARG A 160 0.63 9.96 -2.94
N ILE A 161 1.41 8.97 -3.36
CA ILE A 161 2.75 9.17 -3.93
C ILE A 161 2.72 9.09 -5.47
N PHE A 162 1.86 8.24 -6.02
CA PHE A 162 1.75 8.04 -7.47
C PHE A 162 0.70 8.99 -8.06
N ASN A 163 1.10 9.79 -9.06
CA ASN A 163 0.17 10.60 -9.87
C ASN A 163 -0.45 9.76 -10.97
#